data_AF-A0A935QU58-F1
#
_entry.id   AF-A0A935QU58-F1
#
_cell.length_a   1.000
_cell.length_b   1.000
_cell.length_c   1.000
_cell.angle_alpha   90.00
_cell.angle_beta   90.00
_cell.angle_gamma   90.00
#
_symmetry.space_group_name_H-M   'P 1'
#
loop_
_entity.id
_entity.type
_entity.pdbx_description
1 polymer ?
#
loop_
_entity_poly.entity_id
_entity_poly.type
_entity_poly.pdbx_seq_one_letter_code
_entity_poly.pdbx_strand_id
1 'polypeptide(L)'
;MRSPKDLGLKEPGVSTISHQVAVFWDKAAEFGTYLRSVRERKGWTTREAAAQFGVSQAYISKLENQPRKQAPGEDLIHRVAEVYGLDVREVMHEAGYRFDIPRSLELQVSVDEAFRRLLNDPRFRPSGFQPDDERFFAPIVKQQIVDLVLNVARAAREDGVDVEAWLRDGGAP
;
A
#
# COMPACT_ATOMS: atom_id res chain seq x y z
N MET A 1 9.28 21.58 -1.81
CA MET A 1 9.70 20.41 -2.61
C MET A 1 10.54 19.54 -1.68
N ARG A 2 10.07 18.34 -1.35
CA ARG A 2 10.76 17.45 -0.41
C ARG A 2 11.33 16.24 -1.16
N SER A 3 12.59 15.92 -0.91
CA SER A 3 13.41 14.86 -1.51
C SER A 3 12.97 13.47 -1.00
N PRO A 4 13.27 12.35 -1.68
CA PRO A 4 13.03 10.99 -1.14
C PRO A 4 13.65 10.72 0.24
N LYS A 5 14.63 11.54 0.67
CA LYS A 5 15.20 11.52 2.03
C LYS A 5 14.25 12.09 3.10
N ASP A 6 13.28 12.90 2.70
CA ASP A 6 12.32 13.56 3.60
C ASP A 6 11.13 12.65 3.97
N LEU A 7 11.04 11.46 3.37
CA LEU A 7 10.09 10.39 3.72
C LEU A 7 10.58 9.48 4.86
N GLY A 8 11.77 9.71 5.41
CA GLY A 8 12.28 8.94 6.56
C GLY A 8 12.56 7.46 6.25
N LEU A 9 12.99 7.15 5.03
CA LEU A 9 13.38 5.79 4.63
C LEU A 9 14.51 5.26 5.54
N LYS A 10 14.22 4.25 6.37
CA LYS A 10 15.21 3.53 7.18
C LYS A 10 15.61 2.23 6.49
N GLU A 11 16.88 1.85 6.66
CA GLU A 11 17.35 0.50 6.34
C GLU A 11 16.70 -0.51 7.32
N PRO A 12 16.35 -1.72 6.87
CA PRO A 12 15.78 -2.74 7.75
C PRO A 12 16.77 -3.08 8.89
N GLY A 13 16.34 -2.90 10.14
CA GLY A 13 17.09 -3.38 11.32
C GLY A 13 17.46 -2.34 12.40
N VAL A 14 17.10 -1.06 12.28
CA VAL A 14 17.41 -0.06 13.32
C VAL A 14 16.18 0.23 14.20
N SER A 15 16.11 -0.48 15.33
CA SER A 15 15.12 -0.23 16.38
C SER A 15 15.50 1.02 17.17
N THR A 16 14.69 2.07 17.06
CA THR A 16 14.66 3.14 18.06
C THR A 16 13.23 3.63 18.16
N ILE A 17 12.71 3.58 19.39
CA ILE A 17 11.36 3.94 19.77
C ILE A 17 11.10 5.40 19.36
N SER A 18 10.35 5.56 18.27
CA SER A 18 9.68 6.78 17.85
C SER A 18 8.50 6.29 17.02
N HIS A 19 7.30 6.82 17.26
CA HIS A 19 6.04 6.50 16.57
C HIS A 19 6.04 6.84 15.06
N GLN A 20 7.20 6.83 14.41
CA GLN A 20 7.34 6.87 12.96
C GLN A 20 7.13 5.45 12.45
N VAL A 21 5.95 5.18 11.88
CA VAL A 21 5.79 4.04 10.98
C VAL A 21 6.81 4.21 9.87
N ALA A 22 7.93 3.47 9.94
CA ALA A 22 8.99 3.61 8.97
C ALA A 22 8.46 3.12 7.63
N VAL A 23 8.48 3.99 6.62
CA VAL A 23 8.24 3.52 5.26
C VAL A 23 9.54 2.90 4.78
N PHE A 24 9.50 1.63 4.38
CA PHE A 24 10.62 0.98 3.71
C PHE A 24 10.26 0.69 2.25
N TRP A 25 11.29 0.50 1.44
CA TRP A 25 11.14 0.13 0.05
C TRP A 25 11.55 -1.32 -0.15
N ASP A 26 10.59 -2.16 -0.50
CA ASP A 26 10.82 -3.53 -0.91
C ASP A 26 11.33 -3.56 -2.35
N LYS A 27 12.64 -3.78 -2.49
CA LYS A 27 13.29 -3.91 -3.79
C LYS A 27 12.83 -5.14 -4.58
N ALA A 28 12.26 -6.15 -3.93
CA ALA A 28 11.70 -7.32 -4.59
C ALA A 28 10.33 -7.04 -5.23
N ALA A 29 9.77 -5.84 -5.07
CA ALA A 29 8.51 -5.47 -5.69
C ALA A 29 8.62 -5.49 -7.23
N GLU A 30 7.70 -6.23 -7.85
CA GLU A 30 7.58 -6.43 -9.29
C GLU A 30 6.87 -5.27 -9.99
N PHE A 31 7.26 -4.03 -9.67
CA PHE A 31 6.57 -2.82 -10.14
C PHE A 31 6.48 -2.74 -11.67
N GLY A 32 7.56 -3.10 -12.38
CA GLY A 32 7.56 -3.10 -13.85
C GLY A 32 6.54 -4.07 -14.44
N THR A 33 6.47 -5.29 -13.87
CA THR A 33 5.49 -6.32 -14.24
C THR A 33 4.06 -5.85 -13.97
N TYR A 34 3.82 -5.20 -12.82
CA TYR A 34 2.54 -4.57 -12.51
C TYR A 34 2.16 -3.52 -13.57
N LEU A 35 3.05 -2.57 -13.88
CA LEU A 35 2.78 -1.52 -14.86
C LEU A 35 2.49 -2.07 -16.26
N ARG A 36 3.22 -3.11 -16.67
CA ARG A 36 2.94 -3.84 -17.91
C ARG A 36 1.51 -4.41 -17.91
N SER A 37 1.11 -5.06 -16.82
CA SER A 37 -0.21 -5.67 -16.73
C SER A 37 -1.33 -4.60 -16.82
N VAL A 38 -1.14 -3.43 -16.21
CA VAL A 38 -2.07 -2.30 -16.28
C VAL A 38 -2.18 -1.80 -17.72
N ARG A 39 -1.03 -1.60 -18.40
CA ARG A 39 -0.98 -1.18 -19.79
C ARG A 39 -1.74 -2.14 -20.70
N GLU A 40 -1.51 -3.43 -20.53
CA GLU A 40 -2.14 -4.49 -21.34
C GLU A 40 -3.64 -4.58 -21.10
N ARG A 41 -4.11 -4.41 -19.85
CA ARG A 41 -5.55 -4.31 -19.55
C ARG A 41 -6.23 -3.12 -20.22
N LYS A 42 -5.51 -2.03 -20.47
CA LYS A 42 -5.99 -0.88 -21.25
C LYS A 42 -5.91 -1.10 -22.76
N GLY A 43 -5.35 -2.22 -23.22
CA GLY A 43 -5.15 -2.50 -24.65
C GLY A 43 -4.08 -1.63 -25.30
N TRP A 44 -3.21 -0.98 -24.52
CA TRP A 44 -2.19 -0.07 -25.05
C TRP A 44 -0.92 -0.82 -25.44
N THR A 45 -0.37 -0.46 -26.60
CA THR A 45 1.00 -0.78 -26.99
C THR A 45 1.99 0.05 -26.16
N THR A 46 3.25 -0.38 -26.09
CA THR A 46 4.32 0.40 -25.44
C THR A 46 4.48 1.80 -26.06
N ARG A 47 4.20 1.95 -27.37
CA ARG A 47 4.28 3.24 -28.07
C ARG A 47 3.15 4.18 -27.64
N GLU A 48 1.92 3.68 -27.53
CA GLU A 48 0.78 4.46 -27.07
C GLU A 48 0.96 4.88 -25.61
N ALA A 49 1.38 3.96 -24.74
CA ALA A 49 1.72 4.30 -23.36
C ALA A 49 2.80 5.39 -23.30
N ALA A 50 3.86 5.28 -24.11
CA ALA A 50 4.91 6.30 -24.15
C ALA A 50 4.37 7.68 -24.58
N ALA A 51 3.43 7.74 -25.52
CA ALA A 51 2.75 8.97 -25.91
C ALA A 51 1.91 9.56 -24.76
N GLN A 52 1.13 8.73 -24.06
CA GLN A 52 0.33 9.17 -22.89
C GLN A 52 1.23 9.66 -21.75
N PHE A 53 2.34 8.97 -21.50
CA PHE A 53 3.33 9.38 -20.52
C PHE A 53 4.21 10.54 -21.00
N GLY A 54 4.14 10.99 -22.27
CA GLY A 54 5.02 12.03 -22.80
C GLY A 54 6.52 11.70 -22.70
N VAL A 55 6.89 10.42 -22.87
CA VAL A 55 8.28 9.91 -22.78
C VAL A 55 8.61 9.03 -23.98
N SER A 56 9.83 8.51 -24.05
CA SER A 56 10.23 7.59 -25.13
C SER A 56 9.68 6.18 -24.90
N GLN A 57 9.42 5.45 -26.00
CA GLN A 57 9.06 4.03 -25.94
C GLN A 57 10.12 3.19 -25.20
N ALA A 58 11.40 3.52 -25.38
CA ALA A 58 12.50 2.88 -24.69
C ALA A 58 12.43 3.08 -23.17
N TYR A 59 11.95 4.24 -22.70
CA TYR A 59 11.75 4.49 -21.27
C TYR A 59 10.65 3.60 -20.70
N ILE A 60 9.48 3.51 -21.34
CA ILE A 60 8.40 2.62 -20.90
C ILE A 60 8.85 1.16 -20.91
N SER A 61 9.54 0.71 -21.95
CA SER A 61 10.06 -0.65 -22.01
C SER A 61 11.05 -0.94 -20.87
N LYS A 62 11.96 0.01 -20.56
CA LYS A 62 12.85 -0.13 -19.39
C LYS A 62 12.08 -0.16 -18.08
N LEU A 63 11.10 0.73 -17.92
CA LEU A 63 10.27 0.82 -16.72
C LEU A 63 9.50 -0.49 -16.45
N GLU A 64 9.03 -1.17 -17.50
CA GLU A 64 8.26 -2.41 -17.39
C GLU A 64 9.13 -3.67 -17.24
N ASN A 65 10.34 -3.68 -17.77
CA ASN A 65 11.15 -4.91 -17.86
C ASN A 65 12.35 -4.95 -16.93
N GLN A 66 12.88 -3.79 -16.53
CA GLN A 66 14.15 -3.75 -15.80
C GLN A 66 13.91 -3.67 -14.30
N PRO A 67 14.59 -4.51 -13.51
CA PRO A 67 14.53 -4.40 -12.06
C PRO A 67 15.09 -3.04 -11.65
N ARG A 68 14.42 -2.39 -10.69
CA ARG A 68 14.79 -1.05 -10.25
C ARG A 68 15.86 -1.12 -9.19
N LYS A 69 16.88 -0.28 -9.32
CA LYS A 69 17.98 -0.18 -8.34
C LYS A 69 17.63 0.70 -7.15
N GLN A 70 16.66 1.58 -7.32
CA GLN A 70 16.23 2.59 -6.34
C GLN A 70 14.71 2.71 -6.37
N ALA A 71 14.15 3.18 -5.25
CA ALA A 71 12.73 3.44 -5.13
C ALA A 71 12.25 4.44 -6.19
N PRO A 72 11.04 4.25 -6.79
CA PRO A 72 10.40 5.26 -7.61
C PRO A 72 10.31 6.62 -6.92
N GLY A 73 10.78 7.68 -7.57
CA GLY A 73 10.44 9.03 -7.10
C GLY A 73 8.93 9.26 -7.11
N GLU A 74 8.46 10.12 -6.21
CA GLU A 74 7.06 10.50 -6.05
C GLU A 74 6.43 11.00 -7.38
N ASP A 75 7.17 11.78 -8.17
CA ASP A 75 6.71 12.27 -9.49
C ASP A 75 6.31 11.13 -10.43
N LEU A 76 7.06 10.03 -10.43
CA LEU A 76 6.76 8.87 -11.27
C LEU A 76 5.49 8.16 -10.76
N ILE A 77 5.32 8.06 -9.44
CA ILE A 77 4.15 7.43 -8.82
C ILE A 77 2.88 8.18 -9.19
N HIS A 78 2.86 9.50 -8.97
CA HIS A 78 1.68 10.32 -9.30
C HIS A 78 1.39 10.30 -10.79
N ARG A 79 2.43 10.37 -11.64
CA ARG A 79 2.24 10.31 -13.09
C ARG A 79 1.67 8.98 -13.56
N VAL A 80 2.12 7.86 -12.97
CA VAL A 80 1.53 6.54 -13.24
C VAL A 80 0.07 6.50 -12.80
N ALA A 81 -0.23 6.99 -11.60
CA ALA A 81 -1.59 7.03 -11.08
C ALA A 81 -2.52 7.85 -11.98
N GLU A 82 -2.08 9.03 -12.40
CA GLU A 82 -2.81 9.92 -13.31
C GLU A 82 -3.02 9.28 -14.69
N VAL A 83 -1.94 8.87 -15.37
CA VAL A 83 -2.02 8.36 -16.76
C VAL A 83 -2.81 7.06 -16.84
N TYR A 84 -2.68 6.19 -15.85
CA TYR A 84 -3.44 4.94 -15.82
C TYR A 84 -4.78 5.04 -15.10
N GLY A 85 -5.12 6.17 -14.47
CA GLY A 85 -6.36 6.34 -13.71
C GLY A 85 -6.45 5.36 -12.53
N LEU A 86 -5.35 5.20 -11.79
CA LEU A 86 -5.22 4.33 -10.63
C LEU A 86 -5.20 5.13 -9.34
N ASP A 87 -5.49 4.47 -8.22
CA ASP A 87 -5.29 5.06 -6.91
C ASP A 87 -3.78 5.21 -6.62
N VAL A 88 -3.35 6.40 -6.19
CA VAL A 88 -1.92 6.66 -5.91
C VAL A 88 -1.35 5.71 -4.84
N ARG A 89 -2.15 5.30 -3.85
CA ARG A 89 -1.71 4.39 -2.78
C ARG A 89 -1.49 2.98 -3.32
N GLU A 90 -2.30 2.54 -4.28
CA GLU A 90 -2.08 1.29 -5.01
C GLU A 90 -0.76 1.35 -5.77
N VAL A 91 -0.51 2.44 -6.50
CA VAL A 91 0.76 2.60 -7.24
C VAL A 91 1.96 2.61 -6.29
N MET A 92 1.89 3.32 -5.16
CA MET A 92 2.94 3.30 -4.14
C MET A 92 3.21 1.88 -3.61
N HIS A 93 2.14 1.15 -3.30
CA HIS A 93 2.26 -0.22 -2.85
C HIS A 93 2.92 -1.11 -3.91
N GLU A 94 2.43 -1.12 -5.15
CA GLU A 94 3.03 -1.95 -6.20
C GLU A 94 4.46 -1.53 -6.55
N ALA A 95 4.81 -0.27 -6.29
CA ALA A 95 6.17 0.25 -6.36
C ALA A 95 7.14 -0.28 -5.27
N GLY A 96 6.63 -1.02 -4.29
CA GLY A 96 7.39 -1.55 -3.17
C GLY A 96 7.41 -0.65 -1.94
N TYR A 97 6.65 0.45 -1.90
CA TYR A 97 6.50 1.20 -0.65
C TYR A 97 5.68 0.36 0.33
N ARG A 98 6.29 0.06 1.47
CA ARG A 98 5.69 -0.70 2.56
C ARG A 98 5.78 0.14 3.82
N PHE A 99 4.73 0.08 4.62
CA PHE A 99 4.82 0.54 6.00
C PHE A 99 5.43 -0.59 6.82
N ASP A 100 6.39 -0.27 7.68
CA ASP A 100 6.91 -1.15 8.72
C ASP A 100 5.84 -1.29 9.81
N ILE A 101 4.80 -2.03 9.44
CA ILE A 101 3.80 -2.54 10.35
C ILE A 101 4.33 -3.91 10.75
N PRO A 102 4.63 -4.15 12.04
CA PRO A 102 5.00 -5.47 12.50
C PRO A 102 3.96 -6.46 11.98
N ARG A 103 4.37 -7.41 11.12
CA ARG A 103 3.47 -8.39 10.50
C ARG A 103 2.90 -9.21 11.65
N SER A 104 1.72 -8.83 12.13
CA SER A 104 1.30 -9.20 13.48
C SER A 104 0.86 -10.64 13.56
N LEU A 105 0.30 -11.20 12.47
CA LEU A 105 -0.32 -12.51 12.49
C LEU A 105 -0.19 -13.20 11.13
N GLU A 106 0.25 -14.45 11.12
CA GLU A 106 0.02 -15.35 9.99
C GLU A 106 -1.49 -15.59 9.89
N LEU A 107 -2.12 -15.01 8.87
CA LEU A 107 -3.53 -15.29 8.59
C LEU A 107 -3.67 -16.75 8.14
N GLN A 108 -4.57 -17.48 8.78
CA GLN A 108 -4.98 -18.83 8.35
C GLN A 108 -5.93 -18.82 7.14
N VAL A 109 -6.37 -17.63 6.71
CA VAL A 109 -7.29 -17.41 5.60
C VAL A 109 -6.72 -16.37 4.63
N SER A 110 -7.29 -16.25 3.43
CA SER A 110 -6.90 -15.19 2.51
C SER A 110 -7.30 -13.81 3.07
N VAL A 111 -6.63 -12.77 2.58
CA VAL A 111 -6.89 -11.37 2.92
C VAL A 111 -8.31 -10.97 2.58
N ASP A 112 -8.81 -11.36 1.39
CA ASP A 112 -10.18 -11.08 0.98
C ASP A 112 -11.20 -11.70 1.94
N GLU A 113 -10.95 -12.93 2.40
CA GLU A 113 -11.84 -13.60 3.35
C GLU A 113 -11.78 -12.95 4.74
N ALA A 114 -10.59 -12.61 5.23
CA ALA A 114 -10.44 -11.87 6.49
C ALA A 114 -11.13 -10.51 6.43
N PHE A 115 -10.95 -9.77 5.32
CA PHE A 115 -11.58 -8.49 5.08
C PHE A 115 -13.10 -8.58 5.04
N ARG A 116 -13.64 -9.58 4.33
CA ARG A 116 -15.08 -9.83 4.24
C ARG A 116 -15.67 -10.16 5.61
N ARG A 117 -15.01 -11.01 6.40
CA ARG A 117 -15.45 -11.31 7.77
C ARG A 117 -15.46 -10.06 8.63
N LEU A 118 -14.42 -9.25 8.55
CA LEU A 118 -14.29 -8.01 9.31
C LEU A 118 -15.44 -7.04 8.97
N LEU A 119 -15.61 -6.68 7.70
CA LEU A 119 -16.57 -5.64 7.33
C LEU A 119 -18.03 -6.11 7.27
N ASN A 120 -18.30 -7.42 7.29
CA ASN A 120 -19.67 -7.93 7.41
C ASN A 120 -20.08 -8.24 8.86
N ASP A 121 -19.15 -8.22 9.82
CA ASP A 121 -19.47 -8.38 11.24
C ASP A 121 -20.20 -7.12 11.75
N PRO A 122 -21.38 -7.25 12.40
CA PRO A 122 -22.14 -6.11 12.89
C PRO A 122 -21.38 -5.16 13.83
N ARG A 123 -20.32 -5.63 14.49
CA ARG A 123 -19.50 -4.82 15.40
C ARG A 123 -18.54 -3.88 14.69
N PHE A 124 -18.12 -4.22 13.48
CA PHE A 124 -17.10 -3.48 12.73
C PHE A 124 -17.62 -2.90 11.40
N ARG A 125 -18.75 -3.41 10.90
CA ARG A 125 -19.35 -2.97 9.66
C ARG A 125 -19.67 -1.47 9.68
N PRO A 126 -19.08 -0.65 8.78
CA PRO A 126 -19.42 0.76 8.67
C PRO A 126 -20.91 0.95 8.34
N SER A 127 -21.49 2.03 8.85
CA SER A 127 -22.87 2.39 8.53
C SER A 127 -23.05 2.57 7.02
N GLY A 128 -24.01 1.85 6.44
CA GLY A 128 -24.30 1.90 5.01
C GLY A 128 -23.49 0.92 4.14
N PHE A 129 -22.42 0.30 4.65
CA PHE A 129 -21.63 -0.68 3.90
C PHE A 129 -22.47 -1.90 3.50
N GLN A 130 -22.47 -2.20 2.20
CA GLN A 130 -23.05 -3.40 1.61
C GLN A 130 -21.95 -4.41 1.25
N PRO A 131 -22.19 -5.72 1.34
CA PRO A 131 -21.19 -6.73 0.98
C PRO A 131 -20.62 -6.56 -0.44
N ASP A 132 -21.45 -6.11 -1.39
CA ASP A 132 -21.04 -5.86 -2.78
C ASP A 132 -20.05 -4.70 -2.93
N ASP A 133 -19.94 -3.82 -1.93
CA ASP A 133 -19.01 -2.70 -1.95
C ASP A 133 -17.56 -3.15 -1.87
N GLU A 134 -17.31 -4.41 -1.44
CA GLU A 134 -15.98 -5.03 -1.39
C GLU A 134 -15.22 -4.88 -2.72
N ARG A 135 -15.93 -4.93 -3.86
CA ARG A 135 -15.35 -4.83 -5.20
C ARG A 135 -14.66 -3.49 -5.48
N PHE A 136 -14.98 -2.44 -4.72
CA PHE A 136 -14.40 -1.12 -4.88
C PHE A 136 -13.10 -0.94 -4.11
N PHE A 137 -12.75 -1.90 -3.24
CA PHE A 137 -11.50 -1.86 -2.49
C PHE A 137 -10.39 -2.56 -3.27
N ALA A 138 -9.34 -1.81 -3.58
CA ALA A 138 -8.12 -2.41 -4.12
C ALA A 138 -7.56 -3.46 -3.14
N PRO A 139 -6.95 -4.56 -3.62
CA PRO A 139 -6.44 -5.63 -2.75
C PRO A 139 -5.53 -5.13 -1.62
N ILE A 140 -4.71 -4.11 -1.89
CA ILE A 140 -3.87 -3.50 -0.86
C ILE A 140 -4.68 -2.82 0.25
N VAL A 141 -5.76 -2.13 -0.08
CA VAL A 141 -6.58 -1.47 0.92
C VAL A 141 -7.21 -2.51 1.83
N LYS A 142 -7.62 -3.65 1.28
CA LYS A 142 -8.11 -4.78 2.06
C LYS A 142 -7.04 -5.31 3.02
N GLN A 143 -5.81 -5.53 2.54
CA GLN A 143 -4.67 -5.96 3.35
C GLN A 143 -4.40 -4.98 4.50
N GLN A 144 -4.30 -3.68 4.20
CA GLN A 144 -4.01 -2.64 5.20
C GLN A 144 -5.07 -2.58 6.30
N ILE A 145 -6.35 -2.71 5.94
CA ILE A 145 -7.45 -2.71 6.91
C ILE A 145 -7.36 -3.95 7.81
N VAL A 146 -7.12 -5.13 7.22
CA VAL A 146 -6.97 -6.37 7.99
C VAL A 146 -5.78 -6.27 8.95
N ASP A 147 -4.61 -5.84 8.48
CA ASP A 147 -3.42 -5.69 9.31
C ASP A 147 -3.63 -4.67 10.43
N LEU A 148 -4.27 -3.53 10.15
CA LEU A 148 -4.56 -2.53 11.16
C LEU A 148 -5.41 -3.10 12.30
N VAL A 149 -6.50 -3.79 11.97
CA VAL A 149 -7.39 -4.36 12.99
C VAL A 149 -6.68 -5.43 13.81
N LEU A 150 -5.87 -6.27 13.18
CA LEU A 150 -5.10 -7.31 13.87
C LEU A 150 -4.06 -6.71 14.83
N ASN A 151 -3.39 -5.63 14.43
CA ASN A 151 -2.46 -4.91 15.31
C ASN A 151 -3.16 -4.26 16.49
N VAL A 152 -4.31 -3.61 16.26
CA VAL A 152 -5.12 -3.01 17.32
C VAL A 152 -5.58 -4.08 18.31
N ALA A 153 -6.07 -5.22 17.82
CA ALA A 153 -6.49 -6.33 18.66
C ALA A 153 -5.32 -6.95 19.45
N ARG A 154 -4.12 -6.99 18.87
CA ARG A 154 -2.90 -7.42 19.58
C ARG A 154 -2.55 -6.44 20.70
N ALA A 155 -2.43 -5.16 20.39
CA ALA A 155 -2.07 -4.12 21.36
C ALA A 155 -3.05 -4.08 22.55
N ALA A 156 -4.34 -4.25 22.30
CA ALA A 156 -5.34 -4.32 23.35
C ALA A 156 -5.20 -5.57 24.24
N ARG A 157 -4.87 -6.74 23.66
CA ARG A 157 -4.79 -8.02 24.38
C ARG A 157 -3.46 -8.25 25.09
N GLU A 158 -2.35 -7.93 24.42
CA GLU A 158 -0.99 -8.27 24.86
C GLU A 158 -0.32 -7.10 25.58
N ASP A 159 -0.46 -5.90 25.05
CA ASP A 159 0.19 -4.70 25.59
C ASP A 159 -0.70 -3.97 26.62
N GLY A 160 -1.94 -4.45 26.82
CA GLY A 160 -2.91 -3.86 27.76
C GLY A 160 -3.33 -2.45 27.39
N VAL A 161 -3.18 -2.05 26.12
CA VAL A 161 -3.49 -0.71 25.64
C VAL A 161 -5.01 -0.53 25.59
N ASP A 162 -5.53 0.42 26.37
CA ASP A 162 -6.89 0.90 26.19
C ASP A 162 -6.97 1.77 24.93
N VAL A 163 -7.29 1.13 23.81
CA VAL A 163 -7.35 1.78 22.50
C VAL A 163 -8.46 2.83 22.45
N GLU A 164 -9.59 2.62 23.16
CA GLU A 164 -10.71 3.56 23.16
C GLU A 164 -10.33 4.85 23.90
N ALA A 165 -9.74 4.73 25.09
CA ALA A 165 -9.20 5.87 25.82
C ALA A 165 -8.08 6.56 25.03
N TRP A 166 -7.16 5.80 24.45
CA TRP A 166 -6.06 6.35 23.65
C TRP A 166 -6.56 7.18 22.46
N LEU A 167 -7.60 6.71 21.75
CA LEU A 167 -8.19 7.42 20.61
C LEU A 167 -8.98 8.67 21.03
N ARG A 168 -9.70 8.62 22.16
CA ARG A 168 -10.53 9.75 22.63
C ARG A 168 -9.70 10.85 23.27
N ASP A 169 -8.74 10.46 24.09
CA ASP A 169 -8.01 11.36 24.97
C ASP A 169 -6.60 11.68 24.43
N GLY A 170 -6.22 11.09 23.28
CA GLY A 170 -4.99 11.40 22.53
C GLY A 170 -3.73 10.79 23.15
N GLY A 171 -3.79 9.50 23.51
CA GLY A 171 -2.92 8.94 24.54
C GLY A 171 -1.41 9.07 24.31
N ALA A 172 -0.73 9.44 25.39
CA ALA A 172 0.62 8.97 25.67
C ALA A 172 0.51 7.83 26.72
N PRO A 173 1.52 6.97 26.89
CA PRO A 173 1.89 6.58 28.25
C PRO A 173 2.31 7.82 29.06
#